data_AF-A0A358QP17-F1
#
_entry.id   AF-A0A358QP17-F1
#
_cell.length_a   1.000
_cell.length_b   1.000
_cell.length_c   1.000
_cell.angle_alpha   90.00
_cell.angle_beta   90.00
_cell.angle_gamma   90.00
#
_symmetry.space_group_name_H-M   'P 1'
#
loop_
_entity.id
_entity.type
_entity.pdbx_description
1 polymer ?
#
loop_
_entity_poly.entity_id
_entity_poly.type
_entity_poly.pdbx_seq_one_letter_code
_entity_poly.pdbx_strand_id
1 'polypeptide(L)'
;MLHGLLLTRSGSSWTDAQAPLPAGGSNLILSSVACSSSSQCAASGSFLTSAGKFDALMLTWAGSTWSDTPVPLPANMDQQSFGGLTALSCSASGHCVAVGGYADTSGAGRGLLVSGSGSSWTAAQAPVPAGAGRMQSVDLESVSCVALSCAAVGDYLDAAENEEGILLTGTGTSWTAVTAPLPANARPSQETGPTGAWSVTCPAAAQCTAA
;
A
#
# COMPACT_ATOMS: atom_id res chain seq x y z
N MET A 1 -17.54 -13.52 12.61
CA MET A 1 -17.11 -12.15 12.28
C MET A 1 -15.68 -12.02 12.73
N LEU A 2 -14.75 -11.75 11.82
CA LEU A 2 -13.36 -11.41 12.17
C LEU A 2 -13.31 -9.92 12.49
N HIS A 3 -12.87 -9.57 13.70
CA HIS A 3 -12.63 -8.19 14.11
C HIS A 3 -11.12 -7.96 14.16
N GLY A 4 -10.65 -6.84 13.61
CA GLY A 4 -9.23 -6.48 13.69
C GLY A 4 -8.87 -6.09 15.13
N LEU A 5 -7.72 -6.60 15.60
CA LEU A 5 -7.15 -6.26 16.90
C LEU A 5 -6.10 -5.16 16.71
N LEU A 6 -6.27 -4.05 17.41
CA LEU A 6 -5.28 -2.98 17.48
C LEU A 6 -4.72 -2.93 18.90
N LEU A 7 -3.40 -2.88 19.02
CA LEU A 7 -2.69 -2.86 20.29
C LEU A 7 -1.86 -1.59 20.41
N THR A 8 -2.04 -0.84 21.48
CA THR A 8 -1.26 0.37 21.78
C THR A 8 -0.46 0.17 23.05
N ARG A 9 0.78 0.68 23.08
CA ARG A 9 1.68 0.58 24.24
C ARG A 9 1.87 1.94 24.89
N SER A 10 1.70 2.00 26.20
CA SER A 10 2.10 3.14 27.02
C SER A 10 2.96 2.64 28.19
N GLY A 11 4.24 3.05 28.20
CA GLY A 11 5.23 2.54 29.15
C GLY A 11 5.44 1.03 29.02
N SER A 12 5.10 0.27 30.06
CA SER A 12 5.19 -1.20 30.10
C SER A 12 3.87 -1.92 29.79
N SER A 13 2.78 -1.18 29.59
CA SER A 13 1.44 -1.77 29.45
C SER A 13 0.95 -1.69 28.01
N TRP A 14 0.25 -2.74 27.59
CA TRP A 14 -0.48 -2.81 26.33
C TRP A 14 -1.98 -2.70 26.58
N THR A 15 -2.67 -1.94 25.74
CA THR A 15 -4.12 -1.84 25.72
C THR A 15 -4.63 -2.26 24.36
N ASP A 16 -5.72 -3.03 24.34
CA ASP A 16 -6.40 -3.42 23.12
C ASP A 16 -7.51 -2.44 22.74
N ALA A 17 -7.74 -2.35 21.44
CA ALA A 17 -8.89 -1.70 20.85
C ALA A 17 -9.37 -2.55 19.67
N GLN A 18 -10.68 -2.62 19.50
CA GLN A 18 -11.25 -3.19 18.29
C GLN A 18 -11.09 -2.19 17.14
N ALA A 19 -10.62 -2.67 15.98
CA ALA A 19 -10.59 -1.88 14.77
C ALA A 19 -12.02 -1.45 14.38
N PRO A 20 -12.28 -0.14 14.19
CA PRO A 20 -13.56 0.32 13.68
C PRO A 20 -13.78 -0.25 12.28
N LEU A 21 -14.94 -0.89 12.11
CA LEU A 21 -15.34 -1.49 10.85
C LEU A 21 -16.20 -0.46 10.09
N PRO A 22 -15.88 -0.13 8.83
CA PRO A 22 -16.73 0.74 8.02
C PRO A 22 -18.17 0.23 7.94
N ALA A 23 -19.12 1.15 7.84
CA ALA A 23 -20.55 0.82 7.85
C ALA A 23 -20.92 -0.19 6.75
N GLY A 24 -21.59 -1.28 7.14
CA GLY A 24 -21.97 -2.37 6.23
C GLY A 24 -20.80 -3.29 5.83
N GLY A 25 -19.61 -3.09 6.40
CA GLY A 25 -18.45 -3.96 6.22
C GLY A 25 -18.51 -5.25 7.05
N SER A 26 -17.64 -6.20 6.71
CA SER A 26 -17.36 -7.44 7.43
C SER A 26 -15.95 -7.94 7.05
N ASN A 27 -15.45 -9.01 7.69
CA ASN A 27 -14.16 -9.64 7.37
C ASN A 27 -13.00 -8.64 7.23
N LEU A 28 -12.79 -7.84 8.27
CA LEU A 28 -11.73 -6.83 8.29
C LEU A 28 -10.36 -7.50 8.48
N ILE A 29 -9.41 -7.10 7.64
CA ILE A 29 -8.03 -7.56 7.64
C ILE A 29 -7.15 -6.32 7.80
N LEU A 30 -6.24 -6.37 8.77
CA LEU A 30 -5.21 -5.35 8.96
C LEU A 30 -3.89 -5.87 8.39
N SER A 31 -3.22 -5.06 7.57
CA SER A 31 -1.98 -5.43 6.87
C SER A 31 -0.77 -4.69 7.42
N SER A 32 -0.90 -3.40 7.75
CA SER A 32 0.20 -2.59 8.27
C SER A 32 -0.28 -1.50 9.23
N VAL A 33 0.64 -1.02 10.07
CA VAL A 33 0.45 0.11 10.98
C VAL A 33 1.72 0.96 11.02
N ALA A 34 1.57 2.28 10.96
CA ALA A 34 2.68 3.22 11.07
C ALA A 34 2.26 4.45 11.89
N CYS A 35 3.22 5.02 12.63
CA CYS A 35 3.00 6.21 13.43
C CYS A 35 3.96 7.33 13.00
N SER A 36 3.42 8.51 12.73
CA SER A 36 4.23 9.73 12.50
C SER A 36 4.61 10.42 13.81
N SER A 37 3.84 10.18 14.88
CA SER A 37 4.12 10.68 16.23
C SER A 37 3.49 9.76 17.28
N SER A 38 3.71 10.04 18.57
CA SER A 38 3.11 9.30 19.68
C SER A 38 1.57 9.38 19.74
N SER A 39 0.98 10.35 19.05
CA SER A 39 -0.48 10.59 19.04
C SER A 39 -1.09 10.53 17.63
N GLN A 40 -0.30 10.16 16.62
CA GLN A 40 -0.77 10.05 15.25
C GLN A 40 -0.24 8.76 14.63
N CYS A 41 -1.16 7.84 14.41
CA CYS A 41 -0.89 6.60 13.69
C CYS A 41 -1.95 6.38 12.63
N ALA A 42 -1.60 5.57 11.64
CA ALA A 42 -2.54 5.03 10.68
C ALA A 42 -2.33 3.51 10.58
N ALA A 43 -3.40 2.81 10.22
CA ALA A 43 -3.35 1.39 9.90
C ALA A 43 -4.07 1.16 8.57
N SER A 44 -3.54 0.24 7.78
CA SER A 44 -4.03 -0.07 6.45
C SER A 44 -4.47 -1.52 6.35
N GLY A 45 -5.33 -1.83 5.39
CA GLY A 45 -5.75 -3.19 5.12
C GLY A 45 -6.90 -3.27 4.12
N SER A 46 -7.81 -4.21 4.34
CA SER A 46 -9.02 -4.38 3.55
C SER A 46 -10.20 -4.85 4.39
N PHE A 47 -11.41 -4.70 3.85
CA PHE A 47 -12.63 -5.23 4.45
C PHE A 47 -13.62 -5.64 3.36
N LEU A 48 -14.50 -6.59 3.68
CA LEU A 48 -15.57 -7.03 2.78
C LEU A 48 -16.80 -6.15 2.93
N THR A 49 -17.15 -5.41 1.89
CA THR A 49 -18.37 -4.59 1.80
C THR A 49 -19.65 -5.45 1.79
N SER A 50 -20.80 -4.81 2.03
CA SER A 50 -22.12 -5.45 1.94
C SER A 50 -22.45 -6.01 0.56
N ALA A 51 -21.78 -5.51 -0.49
CA ALA A 51 -21.86 -6.02 -1.85
C ALA A 51 -21.00 -7.29 -2.07
N GLY A 52 -20.31 -7.80 -1.04
CA GLY A 52 -19.47 -8.99 -1.13
C GLY A 52 -18.11 -8.74 -1.79
N LYS A 53 -17.61 -7.49 -1.76
CA LYS A 53 -16.35 -7.09 -2.40
C LYS A 53 -15.35 -6.57 -1.38
N PHE A 54 -14.06 -6.83 -1.60
CA PHE A 54 -13.02 -6.23 -0.77
C PHE A 54 -12.72 -4.81 -1.19
N ASP A 55 -12.66 -3.92 -0.22
CA ASP A 55 -12.29 -2.51 -0.39
C ASP A 55 -11.15 -2.13 0.56
N ALA A 56 -10.45 -1.05 0.22
CA ALA A 56 -9.33 -0.54 0.98
C ALA A 56 -9.77 -0.04 2.35
N LEU A 57 -9.06 -0.46 3.39
CA LEU A 57 -9.25 0.02 4.75
C LEU A 57 -8.14 1.01 5.10
N MET A 58 -8.52 2.19 5.56
CA MET A 58 -7.63 3.11 6.26
C MET A 58 -8.24 3.46 7.61
N LEU A 59 -7.46 3.26 8.67
CA LEU A 59 -7.79 3.64 10.02
C LEU A 59 -6.81 4.69 10.51
N THR A 60 -7.27 5.66 11.27
CA THR A 60 -6.44 6.72 11.82
C THR A 60 -6.60 6.77 13.32
N TRP A 61 -5.49 7.07 14.01
CA TRP A 61 -5.43 7.21 15.46
C TRP A 61 -5.06 8.64 15.82
N ALA A 62 -5.89 9.27 16.65
CA ALA A 62 -5.70 10.63 17.14
C ALA A 62 -5.36 10.67 18.64
N GLY A 63 -4.54 9.73 19.12
CA GLY A 63 -4.01 9.70 20.49
C GLY A 63 -4.85 8.91 21.49
N SER A 64 -6.14 8.71 21.24
CA SER A 64 -7.03 7.96 22.15
C SER A 64 -7.98 6.99 21.47
N THR A 65 -8.31 7.21 20.19
CA THR A 65 -9.37 6.48 19.50
C THR A 65 -8.97 6.22 18.06
N TRP A 66 -9.26 5.01 17.57
CA TRP A 66 -9.17 4.66 16.16
C TRP A 66 -10.47 5.06 15.46
N SER A 67 -10.37 5.61 14.26
CA SER A 67 -11.52 5.91 13.41
C SER A 67 -11.28 5.39 12.01
N ASP A 68 -12.31 4.85 11.37
CA ASP A 68 -12.25 4.58 9.93
C ASP A 68 -12.17 5.90 9.18
N THR A 69 -11.36 5.91 8.13
CA THR A 69 -11.12 7.08 7.29
C THR A 69 -11.33 6.66 5.84
N PRO A 70 -12.27 7.28 5.11
CA PRO A 70 -12.48 6.95 3.71
C PRO A 70 -11.20 7.12 2.91
N VAL A 71 -10.82 6.07 2.18
CA VAL A 71 -9.77 6.15 1.17
C VAL A 71 -10.40 6.71 -0.10
N PRO A 72 -9.94 7.86 -0.63
CA PRO A 72 -10.39 8.29 -1.95
C PRO A 72 -9.98 7.23 -2.98
N LEU A 73 -10.85 6.94 -3.93
CA LEU A 73 -10.57 5.96 -4.98
C LEU A 73 -10.12 6.66 -6.27
N PRO A 74 -9.18 6.10 -7.04
CA PRO A 74 -8.88 6.57 -8.38
C PRO A 74 -10.13 6.55 -9.28
N ALA A 75 -10.28 7.53 -10.17
CA ALA A 75 -11.47 7.67 -11.02
C ALA A 75 -11.71 6.49 -11.98
N ASN A 76 -10.67 5.72 -12.31
CA ASN A 76 -10.74 4.54 -13.17
C ASN A 76 -10.96 3.23 -12.40
N MET A 77 -11.09 3.27 -11.08
CA MET A 77 -11.32 2.07 -10.28
C MET A 77 -12.67 1.44 -10.62
N ASP A 78 -12.66 0.13 -10.85
CA ASP A 78 -13.88 -0.65 -11.00
C ASP A 78 -14.60 -0.74 -9.65
N GLN A 79 -15.78 -0.13 -9.59
CA GLN A 79 -16.69 -0.19 -8.44
C GLN A 79 -17.20 -1.62 -8.17
N GLN A 80 -16.92 -2.57 -9.08
CA GLN A 80 -17.27 -3.97 -8.96
C GLN A 80 -16.17 -4.88 -8.42
N SER A 81 -14.95 -4.38 -8.22
CA SER A 81 -13.80 -5.25 -8.00
C SER A 81 -12.93 -4.88 -6.78
N PHE A 82 -11.96 -5.75 -6.52
CA PHE A 82 -11.08 -5.82 -5.37
C PHE A 82 -10.18 -4.59 -5.25
N GLY A 83 -10.10 -4.02 -4.04
CA GLY A 83 -9.08 -3.05 -3.65
C GLY A 83 -8.59 -3.32 -2.23
N GLY A 84 -7.30 -3.07 -1.97
CA GLY A 84 -6.72 -3.27 -0.65
C GLY A 84 -5.41 -2.51 -0.48
N LEU A 85 -5.08 -2.19 0.77
CA LEU A 85 -3.78 -1.61 1.13
C LEU A 85 -2.93 -2.66 1.85
N THR A 86 -1.74 -2.91 1.32
CA THR A 86 -0.81 -3.95 1.76
C THR A 86 0.20 -3.39 2.76
N ALA A 87 0.71 -2.19 2.51
CA ALA A 87 1.70 -1.54 3.35
C ALA A 87 1.42 -0.04 3.56
N LEU A 88 2.05 0.50 4.60
CA LEU A 88 1.91 1.89 5.04
C LEU A 88 3.21 2.33 5.71
N SER A 89 3.67 3.53 5.38
CA SER A 89 4.80 4.18 6.03
C SER A 89 4.47 5.64 6.34
N CYS A 90 4.80 6.07 7.54
CA CYS A 90 4.63 7.46 7.98
C CYS A 90 5.98 8.02 8.41
N SER A 91 6.36 9.17 7.87
CA SER A 91 7.54 9.90 8.32
C SER A 91 7.24 10.75 9.55
N ALA A 92 8.29 11.11 10.30
CA ALA A 92 8.17 11.97 11.48
C ALA A 92 7.60 13.38 11.17
N SER A 93 7.63 13.80 9.90
CA SER A 93 7.00 15.05 9.44
C SER A 93 5.48 14.95 9.27
N GLY A 94 4.86 13.81 9.57
CA GLY A 94 3.41 13.62 9.43
C GLY A 94 2.97 13.13 8.05
N HIS A 95 3.89 12.97 7.10
CA HIS A 95 3.58 12.49 5.75
C HIS A 95 3.52 10.97 5.75
N CYS A 96 2.36 10.43 5.38
CA CYS A 96 2.16 9.00 5.25
C CYS A 96 1.89 8.62 3.79
N VAL A 97 2.38 7.45 3.40
CA VAL A 97 2.04 6.78 2.13
C VAL A 97 1.65 5.35 2.43
N ALA A 98 0.48 4.93 1.93
CA ALA A 98 0.08 3.55 1.83
C ALA A 98 0.12 3.09 0.38
N VAL A 99 0.40 1.80 0.20
CA VAL A 99 0.44 1.16 -1.10
C VAL A 99 -0.45 -0.08 -1.10
N GLY A 100 -0.82 -0.53 -2.30
CA GLY A 100 -1.58 -1.75 -2.51
C GLY A 100 -2.02 -1.87 -3.95
N GLY A 101 -3.19 -2.48 -4.18
CA GLY A 101 -3.70 -2.75 -5.51
C GLY A 101 -5.20 -2.51 -5.63
N TYR A 102 -5.65 -2.26 -6.86
CA TYR A 102 -7.06 -2.22 -7.24
C TYR A 102 -7.25 -2.71 -8.68
N ALA A 103 -8.44 -3.16 -9.04
CA ALA A 103 -8.78 -3.40 -10.44
C ALA A 103 -9.44 -2.17 -11.08
N ASP A 104 -9.02 -1.83 -12.30
CA ASP A 104 -9.65 -0.77 -13.08
C ASP A 104 -10.88 -1.27 -13.85
N THR A 105 -11.61 -0.37 -14.50
CA THR A 105 -12.83 -0.69 -15.27
C THR A 105 -12.63 -1.64 -16.46
N SER A 106 -11.38 -1.94 -16.85
CA SER A 106 -11.06 -2.98 -17.83
C SER A 106 -10.85 -4.37 -17.21
N GLY A 107 -10.89 -4.45 -15.87
CA GLY A 107 -10.61 -5.65 -15.09
C GLY A 107 -9.13 -5.85 -14.79
N ALA A 108 -8.27 -4.90 -15.13
CA ALA A 108 -6.83 -5.04 -15.00
C ALA A 108 -6.35 -4.52 -13.65
N GLY A 109 -5.43 -5.26 -13.01
CA GLY A 109 -4.81 -4.87 -11.73
C GLY A 109 -3.94 -3.63 -11.89
N ARG A 110 -3.98 -2.74 -10.90
CA ARG A 110 -3.24 -1.47 -10.87
C ARG A 110 -2.69 -1.25 -9.47
N GLY A 111 -1.46 -0.74 -9.40
CA GLY A 111 -0.89 -0.30 -8.15
C GLY A 111 -1.64 0.93 -7.62
N LEU A 112 -1.99 0.90 -6.34
CA LEU A 112 -2.62 2.00 -5.62
C LEU A 112 -1.58 2.71 -4.76
N LEU A 113 -1.51 4.03 -4.88
CA LEU A 113 -0.70 4.90 -4.03
C LEU A 113 -1.65 5.84 -3.28
N VAL A 114 -1.64 5.80 -1.95
CA VAL A 114 -2.48 6.66 -1.10
C VAL A 114 -1.59 7.50 -0.19
N SER A 115 -1.59 8.82 -0.36
CA SER A 115 -0.75 9.73 0.41
C SER A 115 -1.57 10.72 1.22
N GLY A 116 -1.15 11.02 2.43
CA GLY A 116 -1.94 11.86 3.33
C GLY A 116 -1.50 11.85 4.79
N SER A 117 -2.37 12.39 5.63
CA SER A 117 -2.21 12.45 7.08
C SER A 117 -3.57 12.68 7.75
N GLY A 118 -3.79 12.09 8.92
CA GLY A 118 -5.06 12.25 9.66
C GLY A 118 -6.25 11.88 8.78
N SER A 119 -7.23 12.76 8.64
CA SER A 119 -8.43 12.53 7.82
C SER A 119 -8.28 12.92 6.34
N SER A 120 -7.12 13.43 5.91
CA SER A 120 -6.90 13.94 4.56
C SER A 120 -5.96 13.03 3.78
N TRP A 121 -6.52 12.31 2.79
CA TRP A 121 -5.80 11.40 1.92
C TRP A 121 -6.08 11.70 0.46
N THR A 122 -5.17 11.30 -0.41
CA THR A 122 -5.28 11.39 -1.86
C THR A 122 -4.78 10.09 -2.47
N ALA A 123 -5.50 9.57 -3.46
CA ALA A 123 -5.12 8.35 -4.16
C ALA A 123 -4.69 8.65 -5.59
N ALA A 124 -3.70 7.90 -6.05
CA ALA A 124 -3.21 7.92 -7.41
C ALA A 124 -2.92 6.49 -7.87
N GLN A 125 -3.03 6.26 -9.18
CA GLN A 125 -2.51 5.06 -9.81
C GLN A 125 -0.99 5.10 -9.82
N ALA A 126 -0.35 3.97 -9.53
CA ALA A 126 1.08 3.81 -9.68
C ALA A 126 1.50 3.95 -11.16
N PRO A 127 2.57 4.70 -11.47
CA PRO A 127 3.19 4.65 -12.79
C PRO A 127 3.80 3.27 -13.03
N VAL A 128 3.95 2.90 -14.30
CA VAL A 128 4.59 1.64 -14.71
C VAL A 128 5.86 1.90 -15.52
N PRO A 129 6.87 1.01 -15.47
CA PRO A 129 8.07 1.13 -16.29
C PRO A 129 7.77 1.03 -17.78
N ALA A 130 8.71 1.50 -18.60
CA ALA A 130 8.68 1.26 -20.04
C ALA A 130 8.77 -0.25 -20.32
N GLY A 131 7.88 -0.77 -21.17
CA GLY A 131 7.82 -2.21 -21.49
C GLY A 131 6.76 -2.99 -20.69
N ALA A 132 6.02 -2.34 -19.79
CA ALA A 132 4.83 -2.95 -19.17
C ALA A 132 3.82 -3.43 -20.22
N GLY A 133 3.24 -4.61 -19.97
CA GLY A 133 2.30 -5.24 -20.89
C GLY A 133 0.96 -4.55 -20.91
N ARG A 134 0.06 -4.97 -21.81
CA ARG A 134 -1.26 -4.33 -21.96
C ARG A 134 -2.08 -4.36 -20.67
N MET A 135 -1.96 -5.44 -19.89
CA MET A 135 -2.67 -5.59 -18.63
C MET A 135 -2.03 -4.84 -17.48
N GLN A 136 -0.73 -4.51 -17.53
CA GLN A 136 -0.04 -3.71 -16.49
C GLN A 136 -0.42 -4.14 -15.07
N SER A 137 -0.58 -5.44 -14.80
CA SER A 137 -0.90 -5.91 -13.45
C SER A 137 0.26 -5.46 -12.58
N VAL A 138 -0.02 -4.64 -11.57
CA VAL A 138 0.97 -4.07 -10.66
C VAL A 138 0.48 -4.31 -9.26
N ASP A 139 1.29 -5.03 -8.51
CA ASP A 139 1.07 -5.31 -7.11
C ASP A 139 2.19 -4.64 -6.31
N LEU A 140 1.80 -3.80 -5.35
CA LEU A 140 2.75 -3.08 -4.49
C LEU A 140 2.73 -3.70 -3.10
N GLU A 141 3.89 -4.05 -2.60
CA GLU A 141 4.04 -4.87 -1.39
C GLU A 141 4.59 -4.10 -0.20
N SER A 142 5.48 -3.15 -0.43
CA SER A 142 6.13 -2.41 0.65
C SER A 142 6.43 -0.97 0.28
N VAL A 143 6.47 -0.11 1.29
CA VAL A 143 6.79 1.31 1.17
C VAL A 143 7.58 1.78 2.38
N SER A 144 8.55 2.66 2.14
CA SER A 144 9.35 3.31 3.17
C SER A 144 9.49 4.80 2.87
N CYS A 145 9.12 5.64 3.83
CA CYS A 145 9.14 7.09 3.70
C CYS A 145 10.09 7.75 4.70
N VAL A 146 10.95 8.64 4.20
CA VAL A 146 11.81 9.51 5.00
C VAL A 146 11.55 10.97 4.61
N ALA A 147 11.12 11.77 5.58
CA ALA A 147 10.61 13.11 5.35
C ALA A 147 9.49 13.11 4.28
N LEU A 148 9.73 13.73 3.13
CA LEU A 148 8.80 13.79 2.00
C LEU A 148 9.07 12.72 0.94
N SER A 149 10.22 12.05 0.97
CA SER A 149 10.64 11.11 -0.06
C SER A 149 10.29 9.70 0.35
N CYS A 150 9.69 8.95 -0.57
CA CYS A 150 9.31 7.58 -0.34
C CYS A 150 9.84 6.68 -1.46
N ALA A 151 10.14 5.44 -1.10
CA ALA A 151 10.36 4.35 -2.04
C ALA A 151 9.32 3.25 -1.81
N ALA A 152 8.82 2.66 -2.88
CA ALA A 152 7.92 1.51 -2.84
C ALA A 152 8.39 0.44 -3.81
N VAL A 153 8.03 -0.81 -3.51
CA VAL A 153 8.44 -1.98 -4.28
C VAL A 153 7.29 -2.97 -4.45
N GLY A 154 7.42 -3.81 -5.46
CA GLY A 154 6.52 -4.92 -5.75
C GLY A 154 6.88 -5.52 -7.10
N ASP A 155 5.87 -5.91 -7.87
CA ASP A 155 6.01 -6.51 -9.20
C ASP A 155 5.03 -5.95 -10.23
N TYR A 156 5.32 -6.22 -11.50
CA TYR A 156 4.43 -5.96 -12.61
C TYR A 156 4.58 -6.96 -13.75
N LEU A 157 3.57 -7.07 -14.62
CA LEU A 157 3.65 -7.86 -15.86
C LEU A 157 4.18 -7.04 -17.04
N ASP A 158 5.22 -7.55 -17.69
CA ASP A 158 5.77 -7.01 -18.94
C ASP A 158 4.90 -7.34 -20.18
N ALA A 159 5.31 -6.86 -21.35
CA ALA A 159 4.59 -7.10 -22.61
C ALA A 159 4.58 -8.56 -23.10
N ALA A 160 5.45 -9.41 -22.55
CA ALA A 160 5.50 -10.84 -22.78
C ALA A 160 4.83 -11.65 -21.64
N GLU A 161 4.13 -10.97 -20.73
CA GLU A 161 3.45 -11.54 -19.56
C GLU A 161 4.42 -12.20 -18.55
N ASN A 162 5.67 -11.76 -18.54
CA ASN A 162 6.62 -12.12 -17.50
C ASN A 162 6.43 -11.19 -16.29
N GLU A 163 6.53 -11.76 -15.10
CA GLU A 163 6.57 -11.00 -13.85
C GLU A 163 7.97 -10.37 -13.69
N GLU A 164 8.01 -9.06 -13.47
CA GLU A 164 9.20 -8.25 -13.31
C GLU A 164 9.09 -7.38 -12.06
N GLY A 165 10.20 -7.16 -11.36
CA GLY A 165 10.20 -6.28 -10.19
C GLY A 165 9.99 -4.81 -10.58
N ILE A 166 9.21 -4.07 -9.79
CA ILE A 166 9.05 -2.62 -9.92
C ILE A 166 9.65 -1.90 -8.73
N LEU A 167 10.41 -0.84 -9.00
CA LEU A 167 10.91 0.09 -7.99
C LEU A 167 10.28 1.47 -8.25
N LEU A 168 9.62 2.02 -7.24
CA LEU A 168 9.02 3.34 -7.29
C LEU A 168 9.71 4.29 -6.33
N THR A 169 9.95 5.51 -6.77
CA THR A 169 10.40 6.62 -5.92
C THR A 169 9.56 7.86 -6.17
N GLY A 170 9.16 8.55 -5.11
CA GLY A 170 8.27 9.69 -5.27
C GLY A 170 7.83 10.35 -3.97
N THR A 171 6.86 11.25 -4.11
CA THR A 171 6.20 11.97 -3.02
C THR A 171 4.77 12.32 -3.41
N GLY A 172 3.84 12.21 -2.45
CA GLY A 172 2.44 12.51 -2.70
C GLY A 172 1.87 11.68 -3.86
N THR A 173 1.46 12.38 -4.93
CA THR A 173 0.93 11.80 -6.17
C THR A 173 1.96 11.77 -7.31
N SER A 174 3.20 12.21 -7.09
CA SER A 174 4.26 12.28 -8.11
C SER A 174 5.29 11.18 -7.89
N TRP A 175 5.27 10.17 -8.76
CA TRP A 175 6.12 8.98 -8.66
C TRP A 175 6.80 8.67 -9.98
N THR A 176 7.98 8.06 -9.90
CA THR A 176 8.71 7.48 -11.03
C THR A 176 8.85 5.99 -10.79
N ALA A 177 8.61 5.18 -11.82
CA ALA A 177 8.78 3.74 -11.79
C ALA A 177 9.94 3.32 -12.70
N VAL A 178 10.73 2.37 -12.23
CA VAL A 178 11.76 1.68 -13.02
C VAL A 178 11.67 0.18 -12.78
N THR A 179 12.08 -0.60 -13.77
CA THR A 179 12.23 -2.05 -13.62
C THR A 179 13.40 -2.34 -12.68
N ALA A 180 13.20 -3.28 -11.75
CA ALA A 180 14.24 -3.71 -10.83
C ALA A 180 15.39 -4.35 -11.63
N PRO A 181 16.65 -3.93 -11.39
CA PRO A 181 17.79 -4.54 -12.08
C PRO A 181 18.01 -5.96 -11.56
N LEU A 182 18.08 -6.92 -12.48
CA LEU A 182 18.40 -8.31 -12.15
C LEU A 182 19.91 -8.57 -12.26
N PRO A 183 20.47 -9.47 -11.43
CA PRO A 183 21.83 -9.96 -11.60
C PRO A 183 22.03 -10.58 -13.00
N ALA A 184 23.24 -10.48 -13.56
CA ALA A 184 23.54 -10.96 -14.91
C ALA A 184 23.29 -12.48 -15.12
N ASN A 185 23.23 -13.25 -14.03
CA ASN A 185 22.95 -14.69 -14.03
C ASN A 185 21.50 -15.03 -13.64
N ALA A 186 20.62 -14.03 -13.49
CA ALA A 186 19.20 -14.27 -13.26
C ALA A 186 18.59 -14.96 -14.48
N ARG A 187 17.74 -15.97 -14.22
CA ARG A 187 16.95 -16.60 -15.27
C ARG A 187 15.72 -15.72 -15.58
N PRO A 188 15.26 -15.64 -16.84
CA PRO A 188 13.95 -15.07 -17.16
C PRO A 188 12.86 -15.76 -16.33
N SER A 189 11.86 -15.02 -15.88
CA SER A 189 10.84 -15.40 -14.89
C SER A 189 9.81 -16.45 -15.36
N GLN A 190 10.20 -17.34 -16.26
CA GLN A 190 9.39 -18.48 -16.70
C GLN A 190 9.19 -19.55 -15.59
N GLU A 191 9.78 -19.38 -14.41
CA GLU A 191 9.66 -20.28 -13.25
C GLU A 191 9.12 -19.53 -12.01
N THR A 192 7.78 -19.46 -11.91
CA THR A 192 6.91 -19.31 -10.71
C THR A 192 7.52 -18.89 -9.37
N GLY A 193 8.32 -17.83 -9.34
CA GLY A 193 8.88 -17.24 -8.12
C GLY A 193 8.86 -15.72 -8.24
N PRO A 194 8.58 -15.00 -7.15
CA PRO A 194 8.45 -13.55 -7.23
C PRO A 194 9.78 -12.93 -7.65
N THR A 195 9.74 -12.17 -8.74
CA THR A 195 10.88 -11.35 -9.19
C THR A 195 10.86 -9.95 -8.61
N GLY A 196 9.76 -9.58 -7.95
CA GLY A 196 9.61 -8.35 -7.18
C GLY A 196 10.31 -8.38 -5.82
N ALA A 197 10.64 -7.20 -5.32
CA ALA A 197 11.06 -7.03 -3.94
C ALA A 197 9.82 -6.90 -3.04
N TRP A 198 9.86 -7.56 -1.88
CA TRP A 198 8.74 -7.66 -0.94
C TRP A 198 8.84 -6.67 0.20
N SER A 199 10.03 -6.14 0.41
CA SER A 199 10.33 -5.23 1.51
C SER A 199 11.26 -4.12 1.04
N VAL A 200 11.04 -2.91 1.54
CA VAL A 200 11.96 -1.79 1.35
C VAL A 200 12.14 -1.03 2.64
N THR A 201 13.37 -0.60 2.91
CA THR A 201 13.70 0.28 4.02
C THR A 201 14.63 1.38 3.54
N CYS A 202 14.30 2.63 3.89
CA CYS A 202 15.08 3.80 3.57
C CYS A 202 15.61 4.43 4.86
N PRO A 203 16.92 4.34 5.16
CA PRO A 203 17.52 5.15 6.23
C PRO A 203 17.60 6.64 5.88
N ALA A 204 17.58 7.01 4.59
CA ALA A 204 17.58 8.40 4.14
C ALA A 204 16.79 8.56 2.83
N ALA A 205 16.41 9.79 2.49
CA ALA A 205 15.56 10.12 1.33
C ALA A 205 16.06 9.58 -0.03
N ALA A 206 17.37 9.39 -0.18
CA ALA A 206 18.01 8.89 -1.40
C ALA A 206 18.82 7.59 -1.18
N GLN A 207 18.61 6.91 -0.04
CA GLN A 207 19.31 5.68 0.30
C GLN A 207 18.28 4.68 0.81
N CYS A 208 18.02 3.66 0.01
CA CYS A 208 17.07 2.60 0.32
C CYS A 208 17.69 1.24 0.01
N THR A 209 17.22 0.22 0.71
CA THR A 209 17.56 -1.19 0.46
C THR A 209 16.25 -1.95 0.35
N ALA A 210 16.15 -2.77 -0.69
CA ALA A 210 14.99 -3.61 -0.96
C ALA A 210 15.41 -5.07 -1.06
N ALA A 211 14.51 -5.97 -0.66
CA ALA A 211 14.67 -7.42 -0.69
C ALA A 211 13.34 -8.08 -0.99
#